data_AF-A0A2M7CK44-F1
#
_entry.id   AF-A0A2M7CK44-F1
#
_cell.length_a   1.000
_cell.length_b   1.000
_cell.length_c   1.000
_cell.angle_alpha   90.00
_cell.angle_beta   90.00
_cell.angle_gamma   90.00
#
_symmetry.space_group_name_H-M   'P 1'
#
loop_
_entity.id
_entity.type
_entity.pdbx_description
1 polymer ?
#
loop_
_entity_poly.entity_id
_entity_poly.type
_entity_poly.pdbx_seq_one_letter_code
_entity_poly.pdbx_strand_id
1 'polypeptide(L)'
;MSAFSIPPENMDGQTRSGSLARRLIWTLVIFTFIPLTLMAGAAYVRTRQLLEEQVVTQMQNQVTTEMNAAQNAMKVKQIRLDRIARRPDFTNAMDTLLGKARGTPAFSAARNQVIAIFEELNREQGAPVFNLYFVADENGVVLAASNPNWEGASLTDAPVYAELQEADNQSFGVYDFTPFYPEQFSLVTVGQYRTADGVARAAIAGLSDEQSALAMLRS
;
A
#
# COMPACT_ATOMS: atom_id res chain seq x y z
N MET A 1 3.31 -67.16 101.43
CA MET A 1 4.02 -67.35 100.14
C MET A 1 2.97 -67.62 99.07
N SER A 2 2.96 -66.78 98.03
CA SER A 2 2.39 -66.95 96.68
C SER A 2 1.98 -65.58 96.17
N ALA A 3 2.87 -64.99 95.38
CA ALA A 3 2.82 -63.64 94.83
C ALA A 3 1.84 -63.56 93.65
N PHE A 4 1.03 -62.51 93.60
CA PHE A 4 0.20 -62.18 92.44
C PHE A 4 0.84 -60.98 91.74
N SER A 5 1.41 -61.23 90.56
CA SER A 5 2.15 -60.27 89.73
C SER A 5 1.20 -59.58 88.76
N ILE A 6 1.20 -58.25 88.72
CA ILE A 6 0.46 -57.43 87.76
C ILE A 6 1.39 -57.16 86.55
N PRO A 7 0.97 -57.44 85.30
CA PRO A 7 1.76 -57.08 84.13
C PRO A 7 1.51 -55.60 83.73
N PRO A 8 2.50 -54.90 83.15
CA PRO A 8 2.31 -53.55 82.62
C PRO A 8 1.66 -53.61 81.24
N GLU A 9 0.58 -52.86 81.06
CA GLU A 9 -0.06 -52.64 79.76
C GLU A 9 0.75 -51.62 78.96
N ASN A 10 1.46 -52.10 77.94
CA ASN A 10 2.19 -51.29 76.97
C ASN A 10 1.20 -50.46 76.13
N MET A 11 1.23 -49.12 76.28
CA MET A 11 0.70 -48.22 75.26
C MET A 11 1.72 -48.06 74.13
N ASP A 12 1.52 -48.77 73.03
CA ASP A 12 2.19 -48.49 71.75
C ASP A 12 1.23 -48.72 70.58
N GLY A 13 0.19 -47.88 70.51
CA GLY A 13 -0.66 -47.73 69.33
C GLY A 13 0.02 -46.83 68.29
N GLN A 14 1.05 -47.34 67.61
CA GLN A 14 1.71 -46.67 66.49
C GLN A 14 0.70 -46.27 65.40
N THR A 15 0.63 -44.98 65.12
CA THR A 15 0.06 -44.36 63.93
C THR A 15 0.74 -44.90 62.65
N ARG A 16 0.14 -45.93 62.02
CA ARG A 16 0.55 -46.47 60.70
C ARG A 16 -0.53 -46.35 59.61
N SER A 17 -1.46 -45.41 59.73
CA SER A 17 -2.53 -45.16 58.73
C SER A 17 -2.22 -44.02 57.75
N GLY A 18 -1.14 -43.25 57.96
CA GLY A 18 -0.79 -42.08 57.13
C GLY A 18 -0.17 -42.41 55.76
N SER A 19 0.45 -43.57 55.57
CA SER A 19 1.16 -43.88 54.31
C SER A 19 0.27 -44.49 53.21
N LEU A 20 -0.81 -45.19 53.59
CA LEU A 20 -1.76 -45.81 52.66
C LEU A 20 -2.72 -44.78 52.06
N ALA A 21 -3.30 -43.91 52.89
CA ALA A 21 -4.16 -42.81 52.42
C ALA A 21 -3.39 -41.85 51.51
N ARG A 22 -2.12 -41.57 51.84
CA ARG A 22 -1.26 -40.70 51.02
C ARG A 22 -0.95 -41.29 49.64
N ARG A 23 -0.80 -42.61 49.52
CA ARG A 23 -0.63 -43.30 48.22
C ARG A 23 -1.91 -43.27 47.40
N LEU A 24 -3.07 -43.55 48.00
CA LEU A 24 -4.37 -43.50 47.32
C LEU A 24 -4.69 -42.11 46.77
N ILE A 25 -4.43 -41.05 47.55
CA ILE A 25 -4.59 -39.66 47.11
C ILE A 25 -3.66 -39.35 45.93
N TRP A 26 -2.39 -39.77 46.00
CA TRP A 26 -1.42 -39.52 44.92
C TRP A 26 -1.82 -40.22 43.60
N THR A 27 -2.27 -41.47 43.68
CA THR A 27 -2.72 -42.19 42.48
C THR A 27 -3.95 -41.53 41.87
N LEU A 28 -4.89 -41.07 42.70
CA LEU A 28 -6.10 -40.40 42.24
C LEU A 28 -5.79 -39.05 41.57
N VAL A 29 -4.89 -38.26 42.18
CA VAL A 29 -4.42 -36.97 41.63
C VAL A 29 -3.73 -37.15 40.28
N ILE A 30 -2.82 -38.13 40.15
CA ILE A 30 -2.16 -38.43 38.87
C ILE A 30 -3.20 -38.79 37.82
N PHE A 31 -4.17 -39.65 38.18
CA PHE A 31 -5.15 -40.16 37.23
C PHE A 31 -6.13 -39.08 36.75
N THR A 32 -6.43 -38.05 37.57
CA THR A 32 -7.30 -36.94 37.16
C THR A 32 -6.54 -35.82 36.45
N PHE A 33 -5.33 -35.48 36.90
CA PHE A 33 -4.58 -34.34 36.35
C PHE A 33 -3.92 -34.66 35.01
N ILE A 34 -3.46 -35.88 34.77
CA ILE A 34 -2.80 -36.23 33.50
C ILE A 34 -3.76 -36.04 32.30
N PRO A 35 -4.99 -36.61 32.29
CA PRO A 35 -5.93 -36.39 31.19
C PRO A 35 -6.33 -34.93 31.02
N LEU A 36 -6.50 -34.20 32.12
CA LEU A 36 -6.83 -32.77 32.12
C LEU A 36 -5.71 -31.93 31.48
N THR A 37 -4.46 -32.20 31.85
CA THR A 37 -3.30 -31.48 31.32
C THR A 37 -3.10 -31.78 29.83
N LEU A 38 -3.32 -33.04 29.41
CA LEU A 38 -3.26 -33.42 28.00
C LEU A 38 -4.37 -32.73 27.18
N MET A 39 -5.61 -32.71 27.67
CA MET A 39 -6.72 -32.01 27.02
C MET A 39 -6.47 -30.51 26.94
N ALA A 40 -5.95 -29.89 28.02
CA ALA A 40 -5.60 -28.48 28.03
C ALA A 40 -4.47 -28.15 27.05
N GLY A 41 -3.44 -29.01 26.97
CA GLY A 41 -2.35 -28.87 26.01
C GLY A 41 -2.83 -29.01 24.56
N ALA A 42 -3.66 -30.00 24.28
CA ALA A 42 -4.25 -30.20 22.94
C ALA A 42 -5.15 -29.03 22.54
N ALA A 43 -5.98 -28.54 23.46
CA ALA A 43 -6.83 -27.37 23.25
C ALA A 43 -5.98 -26.13 22.96
N TYR A 44 -4.91 -25.90 23.74
CA TYR A 44 -4.00 -24.77 23.54
C TYR A 44 -3.32 -24.80 22.17
N VAL A 45 -2.78 -25.95 21.75
CA VAL A 45 -2.15 -26.12 20.44
C VAL A 45 -3.16 -25.85 19.31
N ARG A 46 -4.39 -26.36 19.44
CA ARG A 46 -5.45 -26.13 18.46
C ARG A 46 -5.87 -24.67 18.41
N THR A 47 -6.05 -24.01 19.55
CA THR A 47 -6.39 -22.59 19.61
C THR A 47 -5.29 -21.73 18.99
N ARG A 48 -4.02 -22.08 19.21
CA ARG A 48 -2.89 -21.41 18.58
C ARG A 48 -2.92 -21.55 17.06
N GLN A 49 -3.15 -22.76 16.53
CA GLN A 49 -3.29 -22.99 15.09
C GLN A 49 -4.43 -22.18 14.49
N LEU A 50 -5.59 -22.14 15.16
CA LEU A 50 -6.74 -21.35 14.72
C LEU A 50 -6.45 -19.83 14.73
N LEU A 51 -5.72 -19.34 15.73
CA LEU A 51 -5.30 -17.93 15.79
C LEU A 51 -4.31 -17.59 14.67
N GLU A 52 -3.31 -18.45 14.44
CA GLU A 52 -2.35 -18.28 13.36
C GLU A 52 -3.04 -18.26 11.98
N GLU A 53 -3.95 -19.21 11.71
CA GLU A 53 -4.73 -19.26 10.47
C GLU A 53 -5.63 -18.02 10.29
N GLN A 54 -6.29 -17.56 11.35
CA GLN A 54 -7.15 -16.38 11.29
C GLN A 54 -6.34 -15.10 11.05
N VAL A 55 -5.20 -14.93 11.72
CA VAL A 55 -4.34 -13.77 11.53
C VAL A 55 -3.78 -13.76 10.10
N VAL A 56 -3.33 -14.89 9.58
CA VAL A 56 -2.86 -15.01 8.18
C VAL A 56 -3.98 -14.68 7.19
N THR A 57 -5.17 -15.23 7.37
CA THR A 57 -6.30 -15.00 6.47
C THR A 57 -6.76 -13.54 6.50
N GLN A 58 -6.80 -12.92 7.68
CA GLN A 58 -7.14 -11.49 7.81
C GLN A 58 -6.09 -10.59 7.15
N MET A 59 -4.80 -10.86 7.37
CA MET A 59 -3.73 -10.13 6.70
C MET A 59 -3.80 -10.27 5.18
N GLN A 60 -4.04 -11.49 4.67
CA GLN A 60 -4.18 -11.71 3.22
C GLN A 60 -5.38 -10.97 2.64
N ASN A 61 -6.53 -11.00 3.31
CA ASN A 61 -7.72 -10.29 2.87
C ASN A 61 -7.51 -8.77 2.89
N GLN A 62 -6.85 -8.25 3.93
CA GLN A 62 -6.55 -6.83 4.04
C GLN A 62 -5.57 -6.39 2.94
N VAL A 63 -4.45 -7.08 2.78
CA VAL A 63 -3.46 -6.80 1.72
C VAL A 63 -4.11 -6.87 0.33
N THR A 64 -4.93 -7.89 0.09
CA THR A 64 -5.64 -8.02 -1.19
C THR A 64 -6.61 -6.86 -1.43
N THR A 65 -7.30 -6.41 -0.39
CA THR A 65 -8.23 -5.27 -0.48
C THR A 65 -7.47 -3.97 -0.78
N GLU A 66 -6.39 -3.70 -0.04
CA GLU A 66 -5.57 -2.51 -0.22
C GLU A 66 -4.90 -2.49 -1.61
N MET A 67 -4.41 -3.64 -2.10
CA MET A 67 -3.87 -3.76 -3.46
C MET A 67 -4.94 -3.50 -4.52
N ASN A 68 -6.15 -4.02 -4.35
CA ASN A 68 -7.25 -3.78 -5.28
C ASN A 68 -7.69 -2.31 -5.28
N ALA A 69 -7.72 -1.66 -4.12
CA ALA A 69 -8.01 -0.23 -4.00
C ALA A 69 -6.96 0.62 -4.73
N ALA A 70 -5.67 0.33 -4.52
CA ALA A 70 -4.57 0.99 -5.21
C ALA A 70 -4.64 0.79 -6.74
N GLN A 71 -4.89 -0.44 -7.21
CA GLN A 71 -5.04 -0.73 -8.64
C GLN A 71 -6.23 0.02 -9.25
N ASN A 72 -7.36 0.07 -8.54
CA ASN A 72 -8.53 0.82 -8.98
C ASN A 72 -8.24 2.32 -9.05
N ALA A 73 -7.56 2.89 -8.05
CA ALA A 73 -7.17 4.30 -8.05
C ALA A 73 -6.21 4.63 -9.21
N MET A 74 -5.21 3.78 -9.47
CA MET A 74 -4.33 3.91 -10.64
C MET A 74 -5.11 3.84 -11.94
N LYS A 75 -6.06 2.91 -12.06
CA LYS A 75 -6.91 2.77 -13.26
C LYS A 75 -7.79 3.99 -13.49
N VAL A 76 -8.36 4.57 -12.43
CA VAL A 76 -9.15 5.82 -12.51
C VAL A 76 -8.26 6.96 -13.03
N LYS A 77 -7.04 7.10 -12.52
CA LYS A 77 -6.06 8.09 -12.99
C LYS A 77 -5.70 7.90 -14.46
N GLN A 78 -5.42 6.67 -14.88
CA GLN A 78 -5.12 6.35 -16.28
C GLN A 78 -6.28 6.71 -17.20
N ILE A 79 -7.50 6.29 -16.85
CA ILE A 79 -8.72 6.64 -17.62
C ILE A 79 -8.91 8.16 -17.66
N ARG A 80 -8.63 8.86 -16.57
CA ARG A 80 -8.75 10.31 -16.51
C ARG A 80 -7.78 10.98 -17.48
N LEU A 81 -6.51 10.58 -17.42
CA LEU A 81 -5.47 11.13 -18.27
C LEU A 81 -5.72 10.85 -19.76
N ASP A 82 -6.12 9.62 -20.09
CA ASP A 82 -6.50 9.22 -21.46
C ASP A 82 -7.67 10.07 -21.99
N ARG A 83 -8.70 10.31 -21.17
CA ARG A 83 -9.82 11.19 -21.54
C ARG A 83 -9.39 12.64 -21.80
N ILE A 84 -8.47 13.17 -20.99
CA ILE A 84 -7.92 14.53 -21.19
C ILE A 84 -7.17 14.58 -22.52
N ALA A 85 -6.25 13.63 -22.73
CA ALA A 85 -5.41 13.56 -23.92
C ALA A 85 -6.19 13.44 -25.23
N ARG A 86 -7.38 12.82 -25.20
CA ARG A 86 -8.25 12.62 -26.37
C ARG A 86 -9.22 13.77 -26.65
N ARG A 87 -9.30 14.82 -25.83
CA ARG A 87 -10.22 15.93 -26.12
C ARG A 87 -9.77 16.71 -27.35
N PRO A 88 -10.67 17.06 -28.28
CA PRO A 88 -10.31 17.87 -29.46
C PRO A 88 -9.64 19.20 -29.10
N ASP A 89 -10.11 19.87 -28.05
CA ASP A 89 -9.53 21.14 -27.61
C ASP A 89 -8.11 20.95 -27.06
N PHE A 90 -7.86 19.79 -26.43
CA PHE A 90 -6.56 19.43 -25.89
C PHE A 90 -5.58 19.10 -27.02
N THR A 91 -6.00 18.27 -27.97
CA THR A 91 -5.20 17.89 -29.15
C THR A 91 -4.82 19.13 -29.96
N ASN A 92 -5.78 20.03 -30.21
CA ASN A 92 -5.52 21.28 -30.94
C ASN A 92 -4.51 22.19 -30.22
N ALA A 93 -4.63 22.30 -28.88
CA ALA A 93 -3.68 23.05 -28.08
C ALA A 93 -2.30 22.38 -28.08
N MET A 94 -2.25 21.04 -28.01
CA MET A 94 -1.01 20.28 -28.01
C MET A 94 -0.27 20.37 -29.35
N ASP A 95 -0.97 20.26 -30.47
CA ASP A 95 -0.40 20.45 -31.81
C ASP A 95 0.20 21.85 -31.98
N THR A 96 -0.45 22.87 -31.40
CA THR A 96 0.08 24.23 -31.38
C THR A 96 1.29 24.34 -30.46
N LEU A 97 1.26 23.72 -29.29
CA LEU A 97 2.34 23.73 -28.31
C LEU A 97 3.62 23.07 -28.86
N LEU A 98 3.46 21.96 -29.58
CA LEU A 98 4.56 21.21 -30.20
C LEU A 98 5.04 21.84 -31.52
N GLY A 99 4.14 22.48 -32.28
CA GLY A 99 4.45 23.04 -33.59
C GLY A 99 4.94 24.50 -33.59
N LYS A 100 4.85 25.21 -32.47
CA LYS A 100 5.24 26.63 -32.37
C LYS A 100 6.45 26.82 -31.47
N ALA A 101 7.31 27.77 -31.85
CA ALA A 101 8.46 28.15 -31.05
C ALA A 101 8.04 28.75 -29.70
N ARG A 102 8.81 28.42 -28.66
CA ARG A 102 8.69 29.01 -27.33
C ARG A 102 8.82 30.53 -27.39
N GLY A 103 8.10 31.22 -26.51
CA GLY A 103 8.07 32.69 -26.42
C GLY A 103 7.16 33.37 -27.45
N THR A 104 6.57 32.63 -28.39
CA THR A 104 5.53 33.20 -29.27
C THR A 104 4.19 33.36 -28.54
N PRO A 105 3.34 34.31 -28.93
CA PRO A 105 1.99 34.44 -28.39
C PRO A 105 1.14 33.18 -28.57
N ALA A 106 1.31 32.48 -29.71
CA ALA A 106 0.62 31.23 -30.01
C ALA A 106 1.02 30.10 -29.05
N PHE A 107 2.31 29.96 -28.76
CA PHE A 107 2.80 28.99 -27.78
C PHE A 107 2.22 29.26 -26.39
N SER A 108 2.24 30.51 -25.95
CA SER A 108 1.74 30.90 -24.62
C SER A 108 0.23 30.66 -24.49
N ALA A 109 -0.54 30.98 -25.54
CA ALA A 109 -1.98 30.71 -25.58
C ALA A 109 -2.28 29.20 -25.51
N ALA A 110 -1.56 28.39 -26.30
CA ALA A 110 -1.68 26.94 -26.29
C ALA A 110 -1.32 26.33 -24.93
N ARG A 111 -0.20 26.77 -24.32
CA ARG A 111 0.23 26.36 -22.97
C ARG A 111 -0.85 26.64 -21.92
N ASN A 112 -1.41 27.85 -21.93
CA ASN A 112 -2.47 28.23 -21.00
C ASN A 112 -3.75 27.42 -21.23
N GLN A 113 -4.09 27.11 -22.50
CA GLN A 113 -5.22 26.26 -22.83
C GLN A 113 -5.04 24.82 -22.35
N VAL A 114 -3.86 24.23 -22.54
CA VAL A 114 -3.52 22.89 -22.01
C VAL A 114 -3.71 22.84 -20.50
N ILE A 115 -3.19 23.84 -19.78
CA ILE A 115 -3.28 23.90 -18.32
C ILE A 115 -4.73 24.08 -17.89
N ALA A 116 -5.50 24.99 -18.52
CA ALA A 116 -6.90 25.21 -18.18
C ALA A 116 -7.75 23.94 -18.39
N ILE A 117 -7.53 23.21 -19.49
CA ILE A 117 -8.22 21.93 -19.76
C ILE A 117 -7.87 20.90 -18.68
N PHE A 118 -6.61 20.83 -18.27
CA PHE A 118 -6.21 19.97 -17.16
C PHE A 118 -6.92 20.36 -15.86
N GLU A 119 -6.91 21.62 -15.45
CA GLU A 119 -7.56 22.07 -14.20
C GLU A 119 -9.06 21.79 -14.17
N GLU A 120 -9.73 21.96 -15.32
CA GLU A 120 -11.16 21.68 -15.47
C GLU A 120 -11.47 20.19 -15.27
N LEU A 121 -10.67 19.32 -15.89
CA LEU A 121 -10.96 17.89 -15.99
C LEU A 121 -10.32 17.05 -14.90
N ASN A 122 -9.28 17.56 -14.26
CA ASN A 122 -8.55 16.92 -13.18
C ASN A 122 -9.33 16.96 -11.84
N ARG A 123 -10.66 17.00 -11.87
CA ARG A 123 -11.49 17.01 -10.65
C ARG A 123 -12.46 15.85 -10.63
N GLU A 124 -12.52 15.20 -9.47
CA GLU A 124 -13.49 14.16 -9.17
C GLU A 124 -14.18 14.49 -7.85
N GLN A 125 -15.50 14.64 -7.88
CA GLN A 125 -16.30 15.10 -6.72
C GLN A 125 -15.78 16.42 -6.10
N GLY A 126 -15.15 17.28 -6.91
CA GLY A 126 -14.60 18.57 -6.48
C GLY A 126 -13.16 18.53 -5.96
N ALA A 127 -12.56 17.34 -5.79
CA ALA A 127 -11.16 17.19 -5.39
C ALA A 127 -10.24 16.92 -6.60
N PRO A 128 -8.99 17.40 -6.59
CA PRO A 128 -8.05 17.15 -7.67
C PRO A 128 -7.66 15.66 -7.73
N VAL A 129 -7.70 15.05 -8.92
CA VAL A 129 -7.26 13.65 -9.11
C VAL A 129 -5.74 13.57 -9.09
N PHE A 130 -5.06 14.54 -9.70
CA PHE A 130 -3.62 14.73 -9.69
C PHE A 130 -3.28 16.02 -8.93
N ASN A 131 -2.27 15.99 -8.07
CA ASN A 131 -1.78 17.18 -7.37
C ASN A 131 -1.10 18.14 -8.35
N LEU A 132 -0.27 17.59 -9.23
CA LEU A 132 0.50 18.33 -10.23
C LEU A 132 0.47 17.58 -11.56
N TYR A 133 0.76 18.28 -12.64
CA TYR A 133 0.84 17.68 -13.96
C TYR A 133 1.81 18.47 -14.85
N PHE A 134 2.35 17.80 -15.84
CA PHE A 134 3.18 18.42 -16.87
C PHE A 134 3.03 17.73 -18.22
N VAL A 135 3.48 18.43 -19.25
CA VAL A 135 3.67 17.92 -20.60
C VAL A 135 5.13 18.13 -20.96
N ALA A 136 5.81 17.05 -21.38
CA ALA A 136 7.18 17.08 -21.84
C ALA A 136 7.24 16.65 -23.31
N ASP A 137 8.14 17.25 -24.08
CA ASP A 137 8.37 16.88 -25.48
C ASP A 137 9.19 15.58 -25.62
N GLU A 138 9.44 15.17 -26.87
CA GLU A 138 10.29 14.02 -27.22
C GLU A 138 11.74 14.12 -26.72
N ASN A 139 12.22 15.32 -26.38
CA ASN A 139 13.55 15.55 -25.82
C ASN A 139 13.54 15.59 -24.28
N GLY A 140 12.39 15.35 -23.64
CA GLY A 140 12.24 15.41 -22.20
C GLY A 140 12.17 16.82 -21.64
N VAL A 141 11.95 17.84 -22.47
CA VAL A 141 11.82 19.22 -22.02
C VAL A 141 10.37 19.50 -21.68
N VAL A 142 10.12 19.95 -20.45
CA VAL A 142 8.76 20.31 -19.99
C VAL A 142 8.27 21.55 -20.75
N LEU A 143 7.21 21.40 -21.54
CA LEU A 143 6.58 22.47 -22.33
C LEU A 143 5.51 23.25 -21.55
N ALA A 144 4.74 22.55 -20.71
CA ALA A 144 3.68 23.12 -19.91
C ALA A 144 3.56 22.35 -18.60
N ALA A 145 3.34 23.05 -17.49
CA ALA A 145 3.14 22.41 -16.19
C ALA A 145 2.20 23.21 -15.29
N SER A 146 1.55 22.51 -14.36
CA SER A 146 0.78 23.15 -13.28
C SER A 146 1.67 24.01 -12.38
N ASN A 147 2.95 23.64 -12.25
CA ASN A 147 3.97 24.45 -11.59
C ASN A 147 4.83 25.18 -12.64
N PRO A 148 4.75 26.51 -12.76
CA PRO A 148 5.51 27.27 -13.75
C PRO A 148 7.03 27.10 -13.64
N ASN A 149 7.55 26.79 -12.45
CA ASN A 149 8.99 26.60 -12.22
C ASN A 149 9.54 25.34 -12.90
N TRP A 150 8.68 24.43 -13.34
CA TRP A 150 9.08 23.22 -14.05
C TRP A 150 9.21 23.45 -15.55
N GLU A 151 8.65 24.54 -16.09
CA GLU A 151 8.65 24.78 -17.52
C GLU A 151 10.06 25.06 -18.03
N GLY A 152 10.44 24.33 -19.06
CA GLY A 152 11.79 24.34 -19.60
C GLY A 152 12.81 23.50 -18.84
N ALA A 153 12.43 22.87 -17.73
CA ALA A 153 13.28 21.87 -17.10
C ALA A 153 13.47 20.65 -18.03
N SER A 154 14.66 20.07 -18.01
CA SER A 154 14.95 18.81 -18.68
C SER A 154 14.72 17.64 -17.73
N LEU A 155 14.07 16.59 -18.24
CA LEU A 155 13.87 15.33 -17.54
C LEU A 155 14.94 14.29 -17.86
N THR A 156 15.83 14.56 -18.81
CA THR A 156 16.83 13.60 -19.30
C THR A 156 17.75 13.03 -18.23
N ASP A 157 17.99 13.82 -17.18
CA ASP A 157 18.87 13.44 -16.07
C ASP A 157 18.11 12.71 -14.95
N ALA A 158 16.78 12.66 -15.02
CA ALA A 158 15.97 11.95 -14.04
C ALA A 158 16.13 10.44 -14.26
N PRO A 159 16.35 9.63 -13.20
CA PRO A 159 16.46 8.18 -13.32
C PRO A 159 15.25 7.52 -13.98
N VAL A 160 14.08 8.17 -13.89
CA VAL A 160 12.80 7.68 -14.42
C VAL A 160 12.50 8.11 -15.85
N TYR A 161 13.44 8.79 -16.52
CA TYR A 161 13.21 9.35 -17.84
C TYR A 161 12.86 8.29 -18.88
N ALA A 162 13.56 7.14 -18.86
CA ALA A 162 13.31 6.04 -19.78
C ALA A 162 11.89 5.50 -19.61
N GLU A 163 11.45 5.29 -18.37
CA GLU A 163 10.10 4.85 -18.05
C GLU A 163 9.06 5.87 -18.48
N LEU A 164 9.30 7.18 -18.34
CA LEU A 164 8.40 8.23 -18.81
C LEU A 164 8.23 8.24 -20.34
N GLN A 165 9.29 7.91 -21.09
CA GLN A 165 9.26 7.87 -22.55
C GLN A 165 8.56 6.61 -23.09
N GLU A 166 8.69 5.49 -22.39
CA GLU A 166 8.09 4.21 -22.81
C GLU A 166 6.65 4.02 -22.30
N ALA A 167 6.31 4.64 -21.17
CA ALA A 167 5.01 4.48 -20.54
C ALA A 167 3.89 5.10 -21.38
N ASP A 168 2.88 4.30 -21.71
CA ASP A 168 1.65 4.75 -22.36
C ASP A 168 0.42 4.26 -21.59
N ASN A 169 -0.29 5.19 -20.96
CA ASN A 169 -1.40 4.92 -20.04
C ASN A 169 -1.02 4.01 -18.87
N GLN A 170 0.16 4.24 -18.29
CA GLN A 170 0.68 3.47 -17.16
C GLN A 170 0.81 4.33 -15.91
N SER A 171 0.86 3.68 -14.74
CA SER A 171 1.11 4.35 -13.47
C SER A 171 2.12 3.58 -12.66
N PHE A 172 3.05 4.28 -12.05
CA PHE A 172 4.13 3.70 -11.27
C PHE A 172 4.58 4.65 -10.17
N GLY A 173 5.10 4.06 -9.09
CA GLY A 173 5.66 4.81 -7.98
C GLY A 173 7.10 5.21 -8.29
N VAL A 174 7.45 6.45 -7.98
CA VAL A 174 8.79 7.00 -8.12
C VAL A 174 9.23 7.56 -6.79
N TYR A 175 10.42 7.18 -6.34
CA TYR A 175 11.10 7.82 -5.22
C TYR A 175 12.16 8.77 -5.75
N ASP A 176 12.26 9.96 -5.15
CA ASP A 176 13.20 11.01 -5.55
C ASP A 176 13.03 11.47 -7.01
N PHE A 177 11.85 11.97 -7.35
CA PHE A 177 11.55 12.46 -8.69
C PHE A 177 12.10 13.87 -8.90
N THR A 178 13.41 14.02 -8.93
CA THR A 178 14.08 15.30 -9.17
C THR A 178 13.85 15.80 -10.61
N PRO A 179 13.56 17.11 -10.82
CA PRO A 179 13.54 18.20 -9.84
C PRO A 179 12.18 18.47 -9.18
N PHE A 180 11.18 17.60 -9.37
CA PHE A 180 9.79 17.86 -9.01
C PHE A 180 9.46 17.52 -7.56
N TYR A 181 9.92 16.35 -7.09
CA TYR A 181 9.70 15.81 -5.74
C TYR A 181 10.98 15.14 -5.22
N PRO A 182 11.97 15.93 -4.77
CA PRO A 182 13.20 15.37 -4.24
C PRO A 182 12.94 14.63 -2.92
N GLU A 183 13.61 13.48 -2.75
CA GLU A 183 13.58 12.65 -1.52
C GLU A 183 12.17 12.18 -1.06
N GLN A 184 11.17 12.23 -1.95
CA GLN A 184 9.79 11.87 -1.65
C GLN A 184 9.28 10.79 -2.59
N PHE A 185 8.34 9.99 -2.09
CA PHE A 185 7.58 9.06 -2.93
C PHE A 185 6.45 9.80 -3.63
N SER A 186 6.30 9.56 -4.94
CA SER A 186 5.22 10.10 -5.76
C SER A 186 4.64 9.00 -6.66
N LEU A 187 3.35 9.08 -6.92
CA LEU A 187 2.70 8.24 -7.93
C LEU A 187 2.62 9.04 -9.23
N VAL A 188 3.25 8.52 -10.28
CA VAL A 188 3.25 9.14 -11.61
C VAL A 188 2.36 8.32 -12.53
N THR A 189 1.42 8.99 -13.21
CA THR A 189 0.62 8.42 -14.29
C THR A 189 1.02 9.10 -15.59
N VAL A 190 1.38 8.31 -16.60
CA VAL A 190 1.87 8.81 -17.88
C VAL A 190 0.95 8.35 -19.01
N GLY A 191 0.68 9.25 -19.95
CA GLY A 191 0.01 8.96 -21.21
C GLY A 191 0.78 9.62 -22.36
N GLN A 192 0.89 8.94 -23.49
CA GLN A 192 1.59 9.49 -24.65
C GLN A 192 0.63 10.30 -25.52
N TYR A 193 1.03 11.53 -25.85
CA TYR A 193 0.37 12.29 -26.90
C TYR A 193 0.89 11.82 -28.26
N ARG A 194 -0.02 11.33 -29.10
CA ARG A 194 0.26 10.87 -30.45
C ARG A 194 -0.41 11.79 -31.45
N THR A 195 0.32 12.16 -32.50
CA THR A 195 -0.27 12.92 -33.62
C THR A 195 -1.21 12.03 -34.44
N ALA A 196 -1.91 12.62 -35.41
CA ALA A 196 -2.78 11.88 -36.33
C ALA A 196 -2.07 10.72 -37.06
N ASP A 197 -0.75 10.82 -37.23
CA ASP A 197 0.10 9.78 -37.86
C ASP A 197 0.47 8.63 -36.89
N GLY A 198 0.04 8.69 -35.63
CA GLY A 198 0.28 7.67 -34.59
C GLY A 198 1.64 7.79 -33.88
N VAL A 199 2.48 8.74 -34.28
CA VAL A 199 3.80 8.98 -33.69
C VAL A 199 3.65 9.71 -32.35
N ALA A 200 4.24 9.16 -31.29
CA ALA A 200 4.32 9.82 -29.99
C ALA A 200 5.25 11.04 -30.09
N ARG A 201 4.78 12.20 -29.62
CA ARG A 201 5.53 13.47 -29.68
C ARG A 201 5.70 14.16 -28.33
N ALA A 202 4.91 13.76 -27.34
CA ALA A 202 5.00 14.30 -26.00
C ALA A 202 4.51 13.30 -24.97
N ALA A 203 5.14 13.29 -23.81
CA ALA A 203 4.66 12.60 -22.63
C ALA A 203 3.80 13.56 -21.81
N ILE A 204 2.62 13.10 -21.42
CA ILE A 204 1.72 13.80 -20.52
C ILE A 204 1.77 13.06 -19.19
N ALA A 205 2.09 13.77 -18.10
CA ALA A 205 2.23 13.15 -16.78
C ALA A 205 1.33 13.84 -15.75
N GLY A 206 0.61 13.04 -14.98
CA GLY A 206 -0.08 13.46 -13.76
C GLY A 206 0.64 12.88 -12.54
N LEU A 207 0.91 13.72 -11.54
CA LEU A 207 1.62 13.36 -10.32
C LEU A 207 0.67 13.44 -9.13
N SER A 208 0.84 12.48 -8.23
CA SER A 208 0.20 12.47 -6.92
C SER A 208 1.28 12.40 -5.86
N ASP A 209 1.18 13.27 -4.86
CA ASP A 209 2.12 13.27 -3.73
C ASP A 209 1.95 12.02 -2.86
N GLU A 210 2.86 11.86 -1.89
CA GLU A 210 2.84 10.76 -0.95
C GLU A 210 1.52 10.69 -0.17
N GLN A 211 0.94 11.82 0.25
CA GLN A 211 -0.30 11.81 1.02
C GLN A 211 -1.47 11.29 0.18
N SER A 212 -1.60 11.75 -1.06
CA SER A 212 -2.59 11.25 -2.02
C SER A 212 -2.37 9.78 -2.34
N ALA A 213 -1.11 9.35 -2.53
CA ALA A 213 -0.78 7.96 -2.79
C ALA A 213 -1.08 7.05 -1.58
N LEU A 214 -0.76 7.49 -0.37
CA LEU A 214 -1.05 6.78 0.88
C LEU A 214 -2.55 6.75 1.19
N ALA A 215 -3.29 7.79 0.84
CA ALA A 215 -4.75 7.81 0.99
C ALA A 215 -5.42 6.70 0.15
N MET A 216 -4.88 6.39 -1.03
CA MET A 216 -5.37 5.30 -1.89
C MET A 216 -5.10 3.90 -1.32
N LEU A 217 -4.08 3.78 -0.47
CA LEU A 217 -3.76 2.52 0.21
C LEU A 217 -4.60 2.31 1.48
N ARG A 218 -5.20 3.38 2.02
CA ARG A 218 -5.99 3.34 3.26
C ARG A 218 -7.51 3.27 3.03
N SER A 219 -7.96 3.51 1.80
CA SER A 219 -9.38 3.48 1.40
C SER A 219 -9.85 2.09 1.02
#